data_AF-A0AAU4VXT9-F1
#
_entry.id   AF-A0AAU4VXT9-F1
#
_cell.length_a   1.000
_cell.length_b   1.000
_cell.length_c   1.000
_cell.angle_alpha   90.00
_cell.angle_beta   90.00
_cell.angle_gamma   90.00
#
_symmetry.space_group_name_H-M   'P 1'
#
loop_
_entity.id
_entity.type
_entity.pdbx_description
1 polymer ?
#
loop_
_entity_poly.entity_id
_entity_poly.type
_entity_poly.pdbx_seq_one_letter_code
_entity_poly.pdbx_strand_id
1 'polypeptide(L)' 'MTCVQAPAASAATFTAELVARNSRRCVSVDRASTANRAGIIQYDRVGGTNQYFRLG' A
#
# COMPACT_ATOMS: atom_id res chain seq x y z
N MET A 1 40.02 -9.74 -16.51
CA MET A 1 38.70 -10.35 -16.36
C MET A 1 38.12 -9.91 -15.03
N THR A 2 37.30 -8.86 -15.05
CA THR A 2 36.36 -8.50 -13.98
C THR A 2 35.26 -7.70 -14.68
N CYS A 3 34.08 -8.29 -14.80
CA CYS A 3 32.89 -7.57 -15.24
C CYS A 3 32.46 -6.64 -14.11
N VAL A 4 32.34 -5.34 -14.39
CA VAL A 4 31.70 -4.42 -13.44
C VAL A 4 30.20 -4.67 -13.52
N GLN A 5 29.62 -5.13 -12.41
CA GLN A 5 28.21 -5.45 -12.27
C GLN A 5 27.37 -4.15 -12.26
N ALA A 6 26.27 -4.12 -13.02
CA ALA A 6 25.32 -3.00 -12.99
C ALA A 6 24.56 -2.96 -11.64
N PRO A 7 24.21 -1.77 -11.12
CA PRO A 7 23.43 -1.69 -9.88
C PRO A 7 22.05 -2.31 -10.12
N ALA A 8 21.69 -3.33 -9.34
CA ALA A 8 20.31 -3.78 -9.27
C ALA A 8 19.47 -2.62 -8.71
N ALA A 9 18.42 -2.23 -9.43
CA ALA A 9 17.47 -1.25 -8.94
C ALA A 9 16.95 -1.72 -7.57
N SER A 10 17.24 -0.96 -6.51
CA SER A 10 16.69 -1.25 -5.20
C SER A 10 15.20 -0.91 -5.24
N ALA A 11 14.34 -1.91 -5.02
CA ALA A 11 12.91 -1.69 -4.88
C ALA A 11 12.67 -0.80 -3.65
N ALA A 12 12.29 0.46 -3.89
CA ALA A 12 11.94 1.37 -2.81
C ALA A 12 10.59 0.95 -2.25
N THR A 13 10.57 0.46 -1.01
CA THR A 13 9.31 0.21 -0.31
C THR A 13 8.83 1.48 0.39
N PHE A 14 7.62 1.92 0.07
CA PHE A 14 6.96 3.04 0.73
C PHE A 14 5.66 2.58 1.39
N THR A 15 5.28 3.27 2.47
CA THR A 15 4.00 3.06 3.15
C THR A 15 3.12 4.27 2.89
N ALA A 16 1.98 4.09 2.22
CA ALA A 16 1.14 5.19 1.78
C ALA A 16 -0.35 4.87 1.83
N GLU A 17 -1.17 5.91 1.88
CA GLU A 17 -2.62 5.82 1.63
C GLU A 17 -2.89 5.83 0.12
N LEU A 18 -3.71 4.90 -0.35
CA LEU A 18 -4.19 4.87 -1.73
C LEU A 18 -5.54 5.58 -1.81
N VAL A 19 -5.59 6.76 -2.42
CA VAL A 19 -6.79 7.62 -2.45
C VAL A 19 -7.48 7.59 -3.81
N ALA A 20 -8.77 7.24 -3.82
CA ALA A 20 -9.62 7.29 -5.00
C ALA A 20 -9.91 8.75 -5.39
N ARG A 21 -9.51 9.15 -6.61
CA ARG A 21 -9.62 10.54 -7.09
C ARG A 21 -11.08 11.03 -7.17
N ASN A 22 -12.02 10.15 -7.46
CA ASN A 22 -13.44 10.48 -7.66
C ASN A 22 -14.22 10.68 -6.35
N SER A 23 -13.80 10.02 -5.26
CA SER A 23 -14.51 10.05 -3.97
C SER A 23 -13.71 10.71 -2.84
N ARG A 24 -12.40 10.88 -3.03
CA ARG A 24 -11.43 11.33 -2.01
C ARG A 24 -11.32 10.40 -0.78
N ARG A 25 -11.85 9.18 -0.89
CA ARG A 25 -11.74 8.11 0.10
C ARG A 25 -10.49 7.27 -0.14
N CYS A 26 -9.99 6.64 0.91
CA CYS A 26 -8.84 5.73 0.80
C CYS A 26 -9.28 4.27 0.71
N VAL A 27 -8.41 3.45 0.13
CA VAL A 27 -8.48 1.99 0.24
C VAL A 27 -8.36 1.62 1.73
N SER A 28 -9.22 0.74 2.20
CA SER A 28 -9.23 0.29 3.59
C SER A 28 -9.59 -1.19 3.68
N VAL A 29 -8.96 -1.92 4.61
CA VAL A 29 -9.38 -3.29 4.94
C VAL A 29 -10.63 -3.24 5.81
N ASP A 30 -11.71 -3.91 5.39
CA ASP A 30 -13.00 -3.92 6.12
C ASP A 30 -12.79 -4.34 7.58
N ARG A 31 -13.33 -3.53 8.49
CA ARG A 31 -13.21 -3.69 9.95
C ARG A 31 -11.78 -3.92 10.47
N ALA A 32 -10.76 -3.48 9.73
CA ALA A 32 -9.35 -3.77 10.04
C ALA A 32 -9.05 -5.27 10.22
N SER A 33 -9.74 -6.13 9.47
CA SER A 33 -9.59 -7.58 9.57
C SER A 33 -8.18 -8.04 9.20
N THR A 34 -7.62 -8.94 10.01
CA THR A 34 -6.34 -9.64 9.73
C THR A 34 -6.54 -11.00 9.07
N ALA A 35 -7.80 -11.38 8.80
CA ALA A 35 -8.12 -12.66 8.17
C ALA A 35 -7.73 -12.67 6.69
N ASN A 36 -7.35 -13.86 6.19
CA ASN A 36 -7.18 -14.06 4.76
C ASN A 36 -8.48 -13.76 4.02
N ARG A 37 -8.34 -13.13 2.85
CA ARG A 37 -9.47 -12.70 2.00
C ARG A 37 -10.36 -11.65 2.66
N ALA A 38 -9.81 -10.86 3.59
CA ALA A 38 -10.47 -9.66 4.10
C ALA A 38 -10.92 -8.77 2.94
N GLY A 39 -12.13 -8.23 3.05
CA GLY A 39 -12.69 -7.32 2.05
C GLY A 39 -11.90 -6.02 1.99
N ILE A 40 -11.69 -5.51 0.78
CA ILE A 40 -11.10 -4.20 0.54
C ILE A 40 -12.22 -3.24 0.14
N ILE A 41 -12.36 -2.15 0.88
CA ILE A 41 -13.42 -1.15 0.73
C ILE A 41 -12.83 0.24 0.50
N GLN A 42 -13.66 1.18 0.05
CA GLN A 42 -13.35 2.62 0.11
C GLN A 42 -13.98 3.21 1.36
N TYR A 43 -13.16 3.82 2.21
CA TYR A 43 -13.63 4.41 3.46
C TYR A 43 -13.09 5.83 3.66
N ASP A 44 -13.76 6.60 4.53
CA ASP A 44 -13.28 7.93 4.88
C ASP A 44 -11.90 7.83 5.53
N ARG A 45 -11.07 8.83 5.22
CA ARG A 45 -9.70 8.90 5.72
C ARG A 45 -9.70 9.24 7.19
N VAL A 46 -9.63 8.20 8.02
CA VAL A 46 -9.61 8.31 9.49
C VAL A 46 -8.23 8.02 10.09
N GLY A 47 -7.22 7.80 9.23
CA GLY A 47 -5.82 7.60 9.66
C GLY A 47 -5.55 6.26 10.37
N GLY A 48 -6.44 5.28 10.22
CA GLY A 48 -6.25 3.93 10.76
C GLY A 48 -5.17 3.17 10.00
N THR A 49 -4.44 2.29 10.70
CA THR A 49 -3.35 1.49 10.09
C THR A 49 -3.83 0.61 8.94
N ASN A 50 -5.10 0.20 8.95
CA ASN A 50 -5.76 -0.56 7.88
C ASN A 50 -6.00 0.26 6.59
N GLN A 51 -5.56 1.52 6.53
CA GLN A 51 -5.62 2.41 5.36
C GLN A 51 -4.24 2.68 4.73
N TYR A 52 -3.17 2.14 5.33
CA TYR A 52 -1.80 2.27 4.84
C TYR A 52 -1.30 0.96 4.25
N PHE A 53 -0.77 1.03 3.02
CA PHE A 53 -0.27 -0.15 2.31
C PHE A 53 1.21 0.03 1.99
N ARG A 54 1.94 -1.09 2.10
CA ARG A 54 3.33 -1.18 1.63
C ARG A 54 3.30 -1.37 0.12
N LEU A 55 4.03 -0.53 -0.58
CA LEU A 55 4.16 -0.50 -2.02
C LEU A 55 5.65 -0.62 -2.31
N GLY A 56 6.05 -1.58 -3.13
CA GLY A 56 7.45 -1.89 -3.42
C GLY A 56 7.58 -2.62 -4.75
#